data_AF-A0A2V5ZSL7-F1
#
_entry.id   AF-A0A2V5ZSL7-F1
#
_cell.length_a   1.000
_cell.length_b   1.000
_cell.length_c   1.000
_cell.angle_alpha   90.00
_cell.angle_beta   90.00
_cell.angle_gamma   90.00
#
_symmetry.space_group_name_H-M   'P 1'
#
loop_
_entity.id
_entity.type
_entity.pdbx_description
1 polymer ?
#
loop_
_entity_poly.entity_id
_entity_poly.type
_entity_poly.pdbx_seq_one_letter_code
_entity_poly.pdbx_strand_id
1 'polypeptide(L)'
;MNPDKLFDYLEGRLSSTERAVLEERLMSDKQLQREFAVARQIHAGMRGESREVVLPAPPEIPQQGGRKMAIRIGVAFMVLMFVNVGIGLWFIFRHESKNPNRPLLEAQMREQIAKSIERAAALTPAPNALGVTEITIPAETGKLDVVANEVVAIVSEF
;
A
#
# COMPACT_ATOMS: atom_id res chain seq x y z
N MET A 1 49.29 -1.58 -16.08
CA MET A 1 49.41 -2.32 -14.79
C MET A 1 48.07 -3.03 -14.55
N ASN A 2 48.01 -4.13 -13.78
CA ASN A 2 46.69 -4.72 -13.44
C ASN A 2 46.03 -3.87 -12.33
N PRO A 3 44.82 -3.31 -12.53
CA PRO A 3 44.12 -2.50 -11.51
C PRO A 3 43.94 -3.23 -10.17
N ASP A 4 43.81 -4.57 -10.18
CA ASP A 4 43.65 -5.38 -8.97
C ASP A 4 44.81 -5.16 -7.98
N LYS A 5 46.04 -5.00 -8.48
CA LYS A 5 47.23 -4.79 -7.63
C LYS A 5 47.21 -3.45 -6.89
N LEU A 6 46.55 -2.43 -7.45
CA LEU A 6 46.40 -1.13 -6.77
C LEU A 6 45.39 -1.25 -5.61
N PHE A 7 44.33 -2.03 -5.79
CA PHE A 7 43.37 -2.33 -4.73
C PHE A 7 43.99 -3.22 -3.65
N ASP A 8 44.74 -4.27 -4.02
CA ASP A 8 45.46 -5.12 -3.08
C ASP A 8 46.48 -4.32 -2.24
N TYR A 9 47.14 -3.33 -2.84
CA TYR A 9 47.99 -2.38 -2.12
C TYR A 9 47.19 -1.53 -1.11
N LEU A 10 46.04 -0.98 -1.53
CA LEU A 10 45.17 -0.17 -0.67
C LEU A 10 44.51 -0.98 0.46
N GLU A 11 44.28 -2.26 0.24
CA GLU A 11 43.75 -3.22 1.24
C GLU A 11 44.85 -3.81 2.14
N GLY A 12 46.12 -3.60 1.82
CA GLY A 12 47.26 -4.14 2.58
C GLY A 12 47.50 -5.64 2.35
N ARG A 13 46.99 -6.21 1.25
CA ARG A 13 47.15 -7.61 0.86
C ARG A 13 48.43 -7.89 0.07
N LEU A 14 49.14 -6.84 -0.35
CA LEU A 14 50.35 -6.95 -1.13
C LEU A 14 51.56 -7.33 -0.26
N SER A 15 52.40 -8.25 -0.74
CA SER A 15 53.63 -8.64 -0.04
C SER A 15 54.62 -7.47 0.04
N SER A 16 55.50 -7.45 1.05
CA SER A 16 56.47 -6.37 1.27
C SER A 16 57.38 -6.11 0.06
N THR A 17 57.74 -7.16 -0.66
CA THR A 17 58.59 -7.09 -1.86
C THR A 17 57.84 -6.45 -3.03
N GLU A 18 56.59 -6.87 -3.28
CA GLU A 18 55.77 -6.30 -4.36
C GLU A 18 55.38 -4.85 -4.08
N ARG A 19 55.19 -4.53 -2.81
CA ARG A 19 54.91 -3.19 -2.33
C ARG A 19 56.04 -2.21 -2.67
N ALA A 20 57.28 -2.59 -2.39
CA ALA A 20 58.45 -1.75 -2.69
C ALA A 20 58.58 -1.46 -4.21
N VAL A 21 58.37 -2.49 -5.04
CA VAL A 21 58.41 -2.35 -6.51
C VAL A 21 57.28 -1.45 -7.02
N LEU A 22 56.09 -1.53 -6.42
CA LEU A 22 54.97 -0.68 -6.77
C LEU A 22 55.21 0.78 -6.38
N GLU A 23 55.75 1.02 -5.19
CA GLU A 23 56.08 2.36 -4.69
C GLU A 23 57.17 3.03 -5.55
N GLU A 24 58.21 2.30 -5.94
CA GLU A 24 59.25 2.79 -6.85
C GLU A 24 58.68 3.19 -8.23
N ARG A 25 57.78 2.37 -8.78
CA ARG A 25 57.08 2.68 -10.04
C ARG A 25 56.12 3.87 -9.89
N LEU A 26 55.45 3.99 -8.75
CA LEU A 26 54.61 5.15 -8.44
C LEU A 26 55.41 6.44 -8.37
N MET A 27 56.69 6.40 -7.96
CA MET A 27 57.55 7.58 -7.98
C MET A 27 57.98 7.98 -9.40
N SER A 28 58.14 7.01 -10.29
CA SER A 28 58.66 7.23 -11.65
C SER A 28 57.56 7.50 -12.69
N ASP A 29 56.35 6.93 -12.52
CA ASP A 29 55.29 6.94 -13.54
C ASP A 29 54.10 7.84 -13.15
N LYS A 30 53.95 8.95 -13.88
CA LYS A 30 52.84 9.92 -13.72
C LYS A 30 51.46 9.38 -14.15
N GLN A 31 51.41 8.37 -15.02
CA GLN A 31 50.15 7.72 -15.39
C GLN A 31 49.68 6.81 -14.25
N LEU A 32 50.60 6.02 -13.70
CA LEU A 32 50.33 5.15 -12.56
C LEU A 32 49.87 5.94 -11.32
N GLN A 33 50.43 7.13 -11.09
CA GLN A 33 49.95 8.04 -10.03
C GLN A 33 48.49 8.47 -10.23
N ARG A 34 48.06 8.73 -11.47
CA ARG A 34 46.68 9.10 -11.78
C ARG A 34 45.73 7.93 -11.58
N GLU A 35 46.10 6.75 -12.06
CA GLU A 35 45.34 5.52 -11.84
C GLU A 35 45.24 5.19 -10.33
N PHE A 36 46.31 5.39 -9.58
CA PHE A 36 46.31 5.24 -8.13
C PHE A 36 45.43 6.26 -7.41
N ALA A 37 45.39 7.51 -7.86
CA ALA A 37 44.50 8.53 -7.32
C ALA A 37 43.02 8.15 -7.53
N VAL A 38 42.67 7.61 -8.70
CA VAL A 38 41.32 7.09 -9.00
C VAL A 38 40.99 5.87 -8.14
N ALA A 39 41.90 4.89 -8.03
CA ALA A 39 41.72 3.71 -7.18
C ALA A 39 41.52 4.11 -5.72
N ARG A 40 42.28 5.08 -5.22
CA ARG A 40 42.15 5.64 -3.86
C ARG A 40 40.80 6.32 -3.66
N GLN A 41 40.30 7.05 -4.65
CA GLN A 41 38.98 7.69 -4.60
C GLN A 41 37.85 6.66 -4.53
N ILE A 42 37.92 5.62 -5.37
CA ILE A 42 36.92 4.53 -5.38
C ILE A 42 36.97 3.75 -4.07
N HIS A 43 38.17 3.38 -3.59
CA HIS A 43 38.36 2.71 -2.31
C HIS A 43 37.89 3.55 -1.11
N ALA A 44 38.11 4.88 -1.14
CA ALA A 44 37.58 5.79 -0.12
C ALA A 44 36.04 5.89 -0.17
N GLY A 45 35.43 5.86 -1.36
CA GLY A 45 33.98 5.80 -1.54
C GLY A 45 33.37 4.51 -0.99
N MET A 46 34.00 3.36 -1.27
CA MET A 46 33.54 2.04 -0.77
C MET A 46 33.68 1.90 0.76
N ARG A 47 34.72 2.49 1.36
CA ARG A 47 34.89 2.54 2.83
C ARG A 47 34.06 3.63 3.50
N GLY A 48 33.53 4.57 2.71
CA GLY A 48 32.82 5.78 3.15
C GLY A 48 31.33 5.60 3.43
N GLU A 49 30.66 4.62 2.80
CA GLU A 49 29.28 4.26 3.16
C GLU A 49 29.20 3.28 4.34
N SER A 50 30.28 2.54 4.60
CA SER A 50 30.42 1.64 5.76
C SER A 50 31.29 2.22 6.87
N ARG A 51 31.40 3.55 6.93
CA ARG A 51 31.84 4.21 8.17
C ARG A 51 30.67 4.08 9.13
N GLU A 52 30.70 3.02 9.95
CA GLU A 52 30.18 3.10 11.30
C GLU A 52 30.62 4.46 11.84
N VAL A 53 29.64 5.34 11.98
CA VAL A 53 29.82 6.64 12.58
C VAL A 53 30.22 6.34 14.02
N VAL A 54 31.51 6.19 14.29
CA VAL A 54 32.08 6.57 15.57
C VAL A 54 31.77 8.05 15.68
N LEU A 55 30.56 8.31 16.18
CA LEU A 55 30.20 9.59 16.75
C LEU A 55 31.36 9.94 17.69
N PRO A 56 31.97 11.14 17.59
CA PRO A 56 32.66 11.64 18.77
C PRO A 56 31.68 11.48 19.92
N ALA A 57 32.14 10.91 21.04
CA ALA A 57 31.34 10.62 22.23
C ALA A 57 30.21 11.66 22.29
N PRO A 58 28.93 11.24 22.21
CA PRO A 58 27.82 12.17 22.10
C PRO A 58 28.09 13.29 23.08
N PRO A 59 28.13 14.58 22.66
CA PRO A 59 28.23 15.65 23.65
C PRO A 59 27.17 15.29 24.67
N GLU A 60 27.54 15.10 25.94
CA GLU A 60 26.60 14.60 26.95
C GLU A 60 25.36 15.49 26.85
N ILE A 61 24.35 15.01 26.13
CA ILE A 61 23.16 15.79 25.89
C ILE A 61 22.45 15.57 27.20
N PRO A 62 22.33 16.59 28.06
CA PRO A 62 21.56 16.43 29.28
C PRO A 62 20.22 15.86 28.85
N GLN A 63 19.84 14.72 29.44
CA GLN A 63 18.73 13.84 29.04
C GLN A 63 17.35 14.54 28.92
N GLN A 64 17.31 15.85 29.14
CA GLN A 64 16.21 16.78 28.91
C GLN A 64 15.98 17.18 27.43
N GLY A 65 16.90 16.91 26.48
CA GLY A 65 16.82 17.42 25.09
C GLY A 65 16.15 16.51 24.03
N GLY A 66 16.03 15.21 24.28
CA GLY A 66 15.67 14.21 23.25
C GLY A 66 14.23 14.27 22.74
N ARG A 67 13.28 14.70 23.59
CA ARG A 67 11.86 14.80 23.23
C ARG A 67 11.59 15.77 22.08
N LYS A 68 12.32 16.89 22.01
CA LYS A 68 12.14 17.90 20.95
C LYS A 68 12.66 17.43 19.60
N MET A 69 13.76 16.68 19.58
CA MET A 69 14.29 16.08 18.35
C MET A 69 13.39 14.94 17.84
N ALA A 70 12.90 14.08 18.74
CA ALA A 70 11.98 13.00 18.39
C ALA A 70 10.65 13.53 17.79
N ILE A 71 10.09 14.60 18.36
CA ILE A 71 8.88 15.24 17.82
C ILE A 71 9.13 15.80 16.42
N ARG A 72 10.28 16.44 16.18
CA ARG A 72 10.61 16.99 14.85
C ARG A 72 10.73 15.91 13.77
N ILE A 73 11.37 14.79 14.11
CA ILE A 73 11.50 13.65 13.21
C ILE A 73 10.13 13.03 12.93
N GLY A 74 9.30 12.85 13.96
CA GLY A 74 7.93 12.35 13.81
C GLY A 74 7.06 13.25 12.93
N VAL A 75 7.14 14.58 13.11
CA VAL A 75 6.41 15.55 12.27
C VAL A 75 6.87 15.48 10.82
N ALA A 76 8.18 15.43 10.56
CA ALA A 76 8.71 15.31 9.20
C ALA A 76 8.23 14.02 8.53
N PHE A 77 8.21 12.89 9.25
CA PHE A 77 7.69 11.63 8.75
C PHE A 77 6.18 11.69 8.46
N MET A 78 5.39 12.28 9.36
CA MET A 78 3.96 12.48 9.14
C MET A 78 3.69 13.32 7.90
N VAL A 79 4.38 14.45 7.75
CA VAL A 79 4.23 15.32 6.57
C VAL A 79 4.57 14.55 5.30
N LEU A 80 5.66 13.80 5.29
CA LEU A 80 6.05 12.98 4.15
C LEU A 80 4.97 11.92 3.82
N MET A 81 4.45 11.22 4.84
CA MET A 81 3.40 10.22 4.65
C MET A 81 2.13 10.86 4.08
N PHE A 82 1.68 11.98 4.65
CA PHE A 82 0.48 12.69 4.20
C PHE A 82 0.62 13.23 2.78
N VAL A 83 1.79 13.74 2.40
CA VAL A 83 2.04 14.20 1.03
C VAL A 83 1.96 13.03 0.05
N ASN A 84 2.63 11.91 0.33
CA ASN A 84 2.62 10.75 -0.56
C ASN A 84 1.23 10.11 -0.68
N VAL A 85 0.57 9.85 0.45
CA VAL A 85 -0.77 9.24 0.49
C VAL A 85 -1.82 10.20 -0.08
N GLY A 86 -1.74 11.49 0.27
CA GLY A 86 -2.66 12.52 -0.19
C GLY A 86 -2.59 12.77 -1.69
N ILE A 87 -1.38 12.82 -2.27
CA ILE A 87 -1.20 12.92 -3.72
C ILE A 87 -1.77 11.69 -4.42
N GLY A 88 -1.53 10.48 -3.90
CA GLY A 88 -2.10 9.24 -4.44
C GLY A 88 -3.63 9.24 -4.44
N LEU A 89 -4.26 9.58 -3.30
CA LEU A 89 -5.72 9.69 -3.20
C LEU A 89 -6.29 10.76 -4.11
N TRP A 90 -5.65 11.93 -4.18
CA TRP A 90 -6.08 13.01 -5.04
C TRP A 90 -6.03 12.59 -6.51
N PHE A 91 -5.00 11.87 -6.92
CA PHE A 91 -4.86 11.39 -8.30
C PHE A 91 -5.99 10.40 -8.65
N ILE A 92 -6.29 9.43 -7.77
CA ILE A 92 -7.38 8.47 -7.98
C ILE A 92 -8.73 9.20 -8.04
N PHE A 93 -9.03 10.07 -7.08
CA PHE A 93 -10.31 10.79 -7.05
C PHE A 93 -10.47 11.73 -8.25
N ARG A 94 -9.39 12.40 -8.67
CA ARG A 94 -9.35 13.24 -9.87
C ARG A 94 -9.58 12.41 -11.13
N HIS A 95 -8.96 11.23 -11.24
CA HIS A 95 -9.12 10.35 -12.39
C HIS A 95 -10.51 9.70 -12.45
N GLU A 96 -11.07 9.32 -11.31
CA GLU A 96 -12.44 8.81 -11.17
C GLU A 96 -13.47 9.85 -11.65
N SER A 97 -13.29 11.13 -11.25
CA SER A 97 -14.17 12.24 -11.66
C SER A 97 -14.14 12.55 -13.16
N LYS A 98 -13.04 12.19 -13.83
CA LYS A 98 -12.81 12.43 -15.26
C LYS A 98 -12.92 11.16 -16.10
N ASN A 99 -13.34 10.04 -15.53
CA ASN A 99 -13.42 8.76 -16.24
C ASN A 99 -14.49 8.85 -17.35
N PRO A 100 -14.11 8.82 -18.64
CA PRO A 100 -15.05 8.97 -19.75
C PRO A 100 -16.02 7.78 -19.90
N ASN A 101 -15.75 6.66 -19.22
CA ASN A 101 -16.58 5.47 -19.25
C ASN A 101 -17.73 5.50 -18.22
N ARG A 102 -17.74 6.46 -17.29
CA ARG A 102 -18.82 6.62 -16.29
C ARG A 102 -20.23 6.67 -16.88
N PRO A 103 -20.53 7.43 -17.95
CA PRO A 103 -21.86 7.43 -18.55
C PRO A 103 -22.26 6.06 -19.14
N LEU A 104 -21.30 5.29 -19.65
CA LEU A 104 -21.55 3.95 -20.18
C LEU A 104 -21.82 2.94 -19.04
N LEU A 105 -21.05 3.01 -17.96
CA LEU A 105 -21.29 2.19 -16.76
C LEU A 105 -22.64 2.53 -16.11
N GLU A 106 -22.99 3.80 -15.99
CA GLU A 106 -24.28 4.23 -15.45
C GLU A 106 -25.45 3.76 -16.34
N ALA A 107 -25.30 3.83 -17.67
CA ALA A 107 -26.30 3.32 -18.60
C ALA A 107 -26.47 1.80 -18.46
N GLN A 108 -25.37 1.04 -18.42
CA GLN A 108 -25.39 -0.41 -18.21
C GLN A 108 -25.99 -0.79 -16.85
N MET A 109 -25.67 -0.05 -15.79
CA MET A 109 -26.21 -0.32 -14.46
C MET A 109 -27.71 -0.05 -14.40
N ARG A 110 -28.20 1.02 -15.04
CA ARG A 110 -29.64 1.29 -15.19
C ARG A 110 -30.35 0.17 -15.96
N GLU A 111 -29.75 -0.32 -17.03
CA GLU A 111 -30.30 -1.41 -17.83
C GLU A 111 -30.35 -2.74 -17.04
N GLN A 112 -29.31 -3.05 -16.27
CA GLN A 112 -29.30 -4.22 -15.38
C GLN A 112 -30.33 -4.12 -14.26
N ILE A 113 -30.50 -2.93 -13.67
CA ILE A 113 -31.54 -2.69 -12.65
C ILE A 113 -32.93 -2.87 -13.26
N ALA A 114 -33.20 -2.28 -14.44
CA ALA A 114 -34.48 -2.46 -15.12
C ALA A 114 -34.77 -3.93 -15.42
N LYS A 115 -33.79 -4.66 -15.95
CA LYS A 115 -33.92 -6.08 -16.29
C LYS A 115 -34.10 -6.98 -15.06
N SER A 116 -33.43 -6.65 -13.95
CA SER A 116 -33.59 -7.40 -12.69
C SER A 116 -34.96 -7.14 -12.04
N ILE A 117 -35.48 -5.91 -12.14
CA ILE A 117 -36.85 -5.59 -11.70
C ILE A 117 -37.88 -6.30 -12.57
N GLU A 118 -37.72 -6.28 -13.89
CA GLU A 118 -38.62 -6.99 -14.81
C GLU A 118 -38.61 -8.49 -14.55
N ARG A 119 -37.42 -9.07 -14.34
CA ARG A 119 -37.29 -10.49 -13.99
C ARG A 119 -37.86 -10.81 -12.62
N ALA A 120 -37.69 -9.94 -11.63
CA ALA A 120 -38.31 -10.09 -10.32
C ALA A 120 -39.83 -9.97 -10.40
N ALA A 121 -40.36 -9.06 -11.21
CA ALA A 121 -41.79 -8.92 -11.46
C ALA A 121 -42.37 -10.14 -12.19
N ALA A 122 -41.64 -10.71 -13.16
CA ALA A 122 -42.05 -11.94 -13.84
C ALA A 122 -42.01 -13.19 -12.94
N LEU A 123 -41.16 -13.17 -11.90
CA LEU A 123 -41.05 -14.24 -10.90
C LEU A 123 -41.96 -14.00 -9.68
N THR A 124 -42.54 -12.81 -9.55
CA THR A 124 -43.52 -12.52 -8.50
C THR A 124 -44.85 -13.17 -8.93
N PRO A 125 -45.40 -14.11 -8.15
CA PRO A 125 -46.72 -14.65 -8.45
C PRO A 125 -47.72 -13.50 -8.50
N ALA A 126 -48.59 -13.48 -9.51
CA ALA A 126 -49.68 -12.51 -9.55
C ALA A 126 -50.45 -12.56 -8.21
N PRO A 127 -50.86 -11.42 -7.63
CA PRO A 127 -51.83 -11.46 -6.54
C PRO A 127 -53.04 -12.23 -7.07
N ASN A 128 -53.43 -13.31 -6.39
CA ASN A 128 -54.43 -14.30 -6.82
C ASN A 128 -53.93 -15.42 -7.76
N ALA A 129 -52.65 -15.81 -7.73
CA ALA A 129 -52.12 -16.94 -8.52
C ALA A 129 -52.88 -18.28 -8.30
N LEU A 130 -53.60 -18.43 -7.19
CA LEU A 130 -54.41 -19.61 -6.89
C LEU A 130 -55.85 -19.52 -7.41
N GLY A 131 -56.27 -18.40 -8.02
CA GLY A 131 -57.62 -18.20 -8.56
C GLY A 131 -58.75 -18.16 -7.52
N VAL A 132 -58.40 -18.23 -6.22
CA VAL A 132 -59.36 -18.20 -5.12
C VAL A 132 -59.40 -16.78 -4.56
N THR A 133 -60.47 -16.06 -4.87
CA THR A 133 -60.72 -14.71 -4.32
C THR A 133 -61.48 -14.77 -3.00
N GLU A 134 -62.14 -15.89 -2.70
CA GLU A 134 -62.97 -16.08 -1.53
C GLU A 134 -62.90 -17.53 -1.06
N ILE A 135 -62.69 -17.73 0.25
CA ILE A 135 -62.73 -19.04 0.91
C ILE A 135 -63.90 -18.99 1.89
N THR A 136 -64.97 -19.74 1.59
CA THR A 136 -66.10 -19.88 2.52
C THR A 136 -65.82 -21.01 3.51
N ILE A 137 -65.65 -20.66 4.77
CA ILE A 137 -65.49 -21.62 5.86
C ILE A 137 -66.83 -21.77 6.58
N PRO A 138 -67.46 -22.96 6.59
CA PRO A 138 -68.71 -23.15 7.31
C PRO A 138 -68.46 -23.07 8.82
N ALA A 139 -69.22 -22.21 9.50
CA ALA A 139 -69.22 -22.11 10.96
C ALA A 139 -70.58 -22.54 11.51
N GLU A 140 -70.56 -23.29 12.62
CA GLU A 140 -71.78 -23.60 13.37
C GLU A 140 -72.42 -22.32 13.94
N THR A 141 -73.75 -22.31 14.06
CA THR A 141 -74.50 -21.14 14.53
C THR A 141 -74.00 -20.68 15.90
N GLY A 142 -73.51 -19.44 15.99
CA GLY A 142 -72.96 -18.85 17.23
C GLY A 142 -71.47 -19.06 17.46
N LYS A 143 -70.74 -19.74 16.56
CA LYS A 143 -69.27 -19.97 16.67
C LYS A 143 -68.41 -19.16 15.69
N LEU A 144 -68.99 -18.18 14.99
CA LEU A 144 -68.30 -17.42 13.95
C LEU A 144 -67.06 -16.69 14.49
N ASP A 145 -67.17 -16.06 15.68
CA ASP A 145 -66.05 -15.33 16.28
C ASP A 145 -64.89 -16.25 16.71
N VAL A 146 -65.20 -17.49 17.10
CA VAL A 146 -64.18 -18.49 17.47
C VAL A 146 -63.40 -18.93 16.24
N VAL A 147 -64.10 -19.24 15.14
CA VAL A 147 -63.48 -19.62 13.87
C VAL A 147 -62.68 -18.46 13.27
N ALA A 148 -63.18 -17.22 13.36
CA ALA A 148 -62.47 -16.04 12.88
C ALA A 148 -61.14 -15.82 13.62
N ASN A 149 -61.15 -15.93 14.96
CA ASN A 149 -59.93 -15.80 15.75
C ASN A 149 -58.91 -16.92 15.46
N GLU A 150 -59.38 -18.15 15.22
CA GLU A 150 -58.52 -19.28 14.87
C GLU A 150 -57.83 -19.08 13.51
N VAL A 151 -58.56 -18.59 12.50
CA VAL A 151 -57.98 -18.26 11.19
C VAL A 151 -56.92 -17.17 11.30
N VAL A 152 -57.18 -16.12 12.09
CA VAL A 152 -56.20 -15.04 12.32
C VAL A 152 -54.95 -15.58 13.03
N ALA A 153 -55.12 -16.45 14.03
CA ALA A 153 -54.01 -17.05 14.75
C ALA A 153 -53.10 -17.87 13.81
N ILE A 154 -53.68 -18.73 12.96
CA ILE A 154 -52.93 -19.55 12.00
C ILE A 154 -52.18 -18.68 10.98
N VAL A 155 -52.81 -17.63 10.46
CA VAL A 155 -52.15 -16.72 9.50
C VAL A 155 -51.03 -15.92 10.15
N SER A 156 -51.15 -15.57 11.44
CA SER A 156 -50.12 -14.83 12.16
C SER A 156 -48.89 -15.66 12.57
N GLU A 157 -48.97 -16.99 12.45
CA GLU A 157 -47.89 -17.92 12.76
C GLU A 157 -46.98 -18.23 11.55
N PHE A 158 -47.40 -17.81 10.34
CA PHE A 158 -46.62 -17.85 9.09
C PHE A 158 -45.90 -16.52 8.82
#